data_AF-A0A7S9ZBC9-F1
#
_entry.id   AF-A0A7S9ZBC9-F1
#
_cell.length_a   1.000
_cell.length_b   1.000
_cell.length_c   1.000
_cell.angle_alpha   90.00
_cell.angle_beta   90.00
_cell.angle_gamma   90.00
#
_symmetry.space_group_name_H-M   'P 1'
#
loop_
_entity.id
_entity.type
_entity.pdbx_description
1 polymer ?
#
loop_
_entity_poly.entity_id
_entity_poly.type
_entity_poly.pdbx_seq_one_letter_code
_entity_poly.pdbx_strand_id
1 'polypeptide(L)'
;MNIVAAIQQAQDRAALKPAFAEKVEIVTCLLRAKQVLSYRRSIQNGHRHHELAGAIALAHELNTTLDIRHRSAALYHADGQSTMIPKWLTRCLETGILEADNDKNIPHGKLRVTSLVSRFVA
;
A
#
# COMPACT_ATOMS: atom_id res chain seq x y z
N MET A 1 7.57 -7.57 5.74
CA MET A 1 7.26 -8.46 4.59
C MET A 1 7.56 -7.74 3.28
N ASN A 2 8.02 -8.45 2.25
CA ASN A 2 8.25 -7.83 0.93
C ASN A 2 6.93 -7.29 0.32
N ILE A 3 6.94 -6.08 -0.24
CA ILE A 3 5.73 -5.43 -0.78
C ILE A 3 5.04 -6.23 -1.90
N VAL A 4 5.78 -6.88 -2.80
CA VAL A 4 5.19 -7.67 -3.89
C VAL A 4 4.48 -8.90 -3.33
N ALA A 5 5.12 -9.57 -2.36
CA ALA A 5 4.49 -10.68 -1.65
C ALA A 5 3.26 -10.21 -0.83
N ALA A 6 3.32 -9.03 -0.23
CA ALA A 6 2.21 -8.43 0.50
C ALA A 6 1.01 -8.17 -0.41
N ILE A 7 1.24 -7.67 -1.63
CA ILE A 7 0.19 -7.45 -2.63
C ILE A 7 -0.49 -8.78 -2.97
N GLN A 8 0.29 -9.80 -3.33
CA GLN A 8 -0.26 -11.11 -3.70
C GLN A 8 -1.06 -11.73 -2.55
N GLN A 9 -0.48 -11.75 -1.35
CA GLN A 9 -1.12 -12.33 -0.18
C GLN A 9 -2.39 -11.56 0.22
N ALA A 10 -2.40 -10.23 0.03
CA ALA A 10 -3.59 -9.42 0.27
C ALA A 10 -4.70 -9.71 -0.73
N GLN A 11 -4.36 -9.91 -2.01
CA GLN A 11 -5.34 -10.31 -3.04
C GLN A 11 -5.97 -11.65 -2.70
N ASP A 12 -5.16 -12.66 -2.38
CA ASP A 12 -5.65 -13.99 -1.99
C ASP A 12 -6.55 -13.91 -0.74
N ARG A 13 -6.14 -13.11 0.25
CA ARG A 13 -6.92 -12.91 1.48
C ARG A 13 -8.24 -12.19 1.22
N ALA A 14 -8.25 -11.16 0.37
CA ALA A 14 -9.46 -10.41 0.03
C ALA A 14 -10.48 -11.27 -0.72
N ALA A 15 -10.00 -12.19 -1.57
CA ALA A 15 -10.87 -13.15 -2.25
C ALA A 15 -11.55 -14.14 -1.27
N LEU A 16 -10.84 -14.53 -0.20
CA LEU A 16 -11.32 -15.51 0.77
C LEU A 16 -12.09 -14.90 1.95
N LYS A 17 -11.82 -13.64 2.30
CA LYS A 17 -12.34 -12.98 3.51
C LYS A 17 -13.01 -11.65 3.15
N PRO A 18 -14.36 -11.60 3.07
CA PRO A 18 -15.08 -10.37 2.78
C PRO A 18 -14.77 -9.23 3.75
N ALA A 19 -14.63 -9.54 5.05
CA ALA A 19 -14.24 -8.55 6.05
C ALA A 19 -12.86 -7.93 5.78
N PHE A 20 -11.92 -8.68 5.17
CA PHE A 20 -10.64 -8.11 4.77
C PHE A 20 -10.79 -7.28 3.50
N ALA A 21 -11.61 -7.70 2.53
CA ALA A 21 -11.89 -6.90 1.33
C ALA A 21 -12.48 -5.53 1.68
N GLU A 22 -13.36 -5.45 2.68
CA GLU A 22 -13.88 -4.18 3.18
C GLU A 22 -12.78 -3.27 3.75
N LYS A 23 -11.83 -3.84 4.52
CA LYS A 23 -10.65 -3.11 5.00
C LYS A 23 -9.81 -2.55 3.85
N VAL A 24 -9.62 -3.33 2.78
CA VAL A 24 -8.91 -2.86 1.58
C VAL A 24 -9.64 -1.68 0.92
N GLU A 25 -10.97 -1.71 0.85
CA GLU A 25 -11.75 -0.59 0.31
C GLU A 25 -11.63 0.67 1.17
N ILE A 26 -11.70 0.53 2.50
CA ILE A 26 -11.51 1.66 3.43
C ILE A 26 -10.13 2.30 3.23
N VAL A 27 -9.07 1.48 3.18
CA VAL A 27 -7.70 1.97 2.95
C VAL A 27 -7.59 2.61 1.56
N THR A 28 -8.26 2.07 0.54
CA THR A 28 -8.28 2.65 -0.81
C THR A 28 -8.92 4.03 -0.82
N CYS A 29 -10.06 4.19 -0.15
CA CYS A 29 -10.74 5.46 0.03
C CYS A 29 -9.86 6.47 0.77
N LEU A 30 -9.20 6.04 1.85
CA LEU A 30 -8.24 6.86 2.59
C LEU A 30 -7.09 7.35 1.71
N LEU A 31 -6.46 6.46 0.95
CA LEU A 31 -5.37 6.80 0.03
C LEU A 31 -5.82 7.79 -1.06
N ARG A 32 -7.06 7.68 -1.55
CA ARG A 32 -7.64 8.65 -2.51
C ARG A 32 -7.92 10.00 -1.84
N ALA A 33 -8.48 9.99 -0.64
CA ALA A 33 -8.76 11.21 0.13
C ALA A 33 -7.48 12.00 0.45
N LYS A 34 -6.38 11.28 0.71
CA LYS A 34 -5.03 11.84 0.90
C LYS A 34 -4.29 12.15 -0.41
N GLN A 35 -4.95 12.01 -1.56
CA GLN A 35 -4.38 12.26 -2.90
C GLN A 35 -3.14 11.42 -3.23
N VAL A 36 -2.89 10.33 -2.50
CA VAL A 36 -1.86 9.33 -2.84
C VAL A 36 -2.23 8.68 -4.17
N LEU A 37 -3.47 8.20 -4.25
CA LEU A 37 -4.06 7.57 -5.42
C LEU A 37 -4.99 8.56 -6.13
N SER A 38 -5.04 8.46 -7.47
CA SER A 38 -5.87 9.37 -8.27
C SER A 38 -7.34 8.97 -8.19
N TYR A 39 -8.20 9.88 -7.73
CA TYR A 39 -9.65 9.69 -7.79
C TYR A 39 -10.14 9.55 -9.25
N ARG A 40 -9.66 10.41 -10.15
CA ARG A 40 -10.09 10.43 -11.57
C ARG A 40 -9.70 9.16 -12.33
N ARG A 41 -8.61 8.49 -11.93
CA ARG A 41 -8.15 7.24 -12.56
C ARG A 41 -8.64 5.99 -11.84
N SER A 42 -9.61 6.10 -10.92
CA SER A 42 -10.17 4.93 -10.23
C SER A 42 -10.84 3.94 -11.18
N ILE A 43 -11.45 4.43 -12.26
CA ILE A 43 -12.10 3.59 -13.28
C ILE A 43 -11.07 2.75 -14.04
N GLN A 44 -9.94 3.35 -14.45
CA GLN A 44 -8.92 2.69 -15.25
C GLN A 44 -7.96 1.84 -14.41
N ASN A 45 -7.62 2.31 -13.20
CA ASN A 45 -6.55 1.75 -12.37
C ASN A 45 -7.06 1.24 -11.01
N GLY A 46 -8.36 0.97 -10.89
CA GLY A 46 -8.99 0.53 -9.64
C GLY A 46 -8.28 -0.66 -9.01
N HIS A 47 -7.97 -1.69 -9.80
CA HIS A 47 -7.28 -2.88 -9.29
C HIS A 47 -5.87 -2.57 -8.77
N ARG A 48 -5.08 -1.73 -9.47
CA ARG A 48 -3.74 -1.32 -9.01
C ARG A 48 -3.80 -0.48 -7.74
N HIS A 49 -4.87 0.29 -7.55
CA HIS A 49 -5.11 1.02 -6.32
C HIS A 49 -5.39 0.05 -5.16
N HIS A 50 -6.20 -0.98 -5.40
CA HIS A 50 -6.49 -2.03 -4.42
C HIS A 50 -5.26 -2.87 -4.06
N GLU A 51 -4.34 -3.12 -5.00
CA GLU A 51 -3.09 -3.82 -4.72
C GLU A 51 -2.27 -3.13 -3.62
N LEU A 52 -2.00 -1.82 -3.78
CA LEU A 52 -1.26 -1.05 -2.77
C LEU A 52 -2.03 -0.97 -1.45
N ALA A 53 -3.34 -0.71 -1.51
CA ALA A 53 -4.18 -0.62 -0.32
C ALA A 53 -4.23 -1.95 0.44
N GLY A 54 -4.31 -3.06 -0.28
CA GLY A 54 -4.30 -4.42 0.26
C GLY A 54 -3.00 -4.74 0.98
N ALA A 55 -1.85 -4.38 0.40
CA ALA A 55 -0.57 -4.54 1.07
C ALA A 55 -0.49 -3.75 2.38
N ILE A 56 -1.00 -2.51 2.41
CA ILE A 56 -1.04 -1.68 3.63
C ILE A 56 -2.00 -2.27 4.67
N ALA A 57 -3.20 -2.69 4.25
CA ALA A 57 -4.19 -3.31 5.13
C ALA A 57 -3.65 -4.62 5.74
N LEU A 58 -2.95 -5.45 4.94
CA LEU A 58 -2.36 -6.69 5.41
C LEU A 58 -1.22 -6.44 6.39
N ALA A 59 -0.34 -5.47 6.10
CA ALA A 59 0.74 -5.10 7.00
C ALA A 59 0.21 -4.57 8.34
N HIS A 60 -0.90 -3.81 8.31
CA HIS A 60 -1.61 -3.39 9.51
C HIS A 60 -2.20 -4.56 10.30
N GLU A 61 -2.97 -5.43 9.65
CA GLU A 61 -3.63 -6.57 10.31
C GLU A 61 -2.64 -7.54 10.96
N LEU A 62 -1.50 -7.76 10.31
CA LEU A 62 -0.45 -8.65 10.81
C LEU A 62 0.58 -7.94 11.71
N ASN A 63 0.44 -6.63 11.93
CA ASN A 63 1.38 -5.80 12.70
C ASN A 63 2.84 -5.95 12.23
N THR A 64 3.08 -5.85 10.91
CA THR A 64 4.40 -5.99 10.28
C THR A 64 4.75 -4.79 9.41
N THR A 65 6.02 -4.65 9.03
CA THR A 65 6.48 -3.63 8.08
C THR A 65 6.30 -4.07 6.62
N LEU A 66 6.19 -3.10 5.71
CA LEU A 66 6.37 -3.30 4.27
C LEU A 66 7.83 -3.04 3.90
N ASP A 67 8.51 -4.06 3.39
CA ASP A 67 9.93 -4.02 3.09
C ASP A 67 10.14 -3.70 1.61
N ILE A 68 10.74 -2.55 1.34
CA ILE A 68 10.96 -1.99 0.00
C ILE A 68 12.41 -2.23 -0.40
N ARG A 69 12.64 -3.26 -1.23
CA ARG A 69 13.98 -3.62 -1.73
C ARG A 69 14.51 -2.63 -2.77
N HIS A 70 13.63 -2.14 -3.63
CA HIS A 70 14.00 -1.24 -4.72
C HIS A 70 12.93 -0.17 -4.93
N ARG A 71 13.36 0.96 -5.51
CA ARG A 71 12.49 2.09 -5.88
C ARG A 71 12.39 2.27 -7.40
N SER A 72 12.94 1.34 -8.18
CA SER A 72 12.92 1.37 -9.64
C SER A 72 11.55 0.95 -10.17
N ALA A 73 10.91 1.82 -10.96
CA ALA A 73 9.67 1.51 -11.64
C ALA A 73 9.80 0.31 -12.59
N ALA A 74 10.97 0.14 -13.22
CA ALA A 74 11.23 -0.97 -14.14
C ALA A 74 11.21 -2.33 -13.43
N LEU A 75 11.72 -2.39 -12.20
CA LEU A 75 11.71 -3.63 -11.40
C LEU A 75 10.30 -3.99 -10.96
N TYR A 76 9.49 -3.02 -10.52
CA TYR A 76 8.07 -3.27 -10.25
C TYR A 76 7.32 -3.75 -11.49
N HIS A 77 7.63 -3.20 -12.67
CA HIS A 77 7.03 -3.66 -13.92
C HIS A 77 7.42 -5.11 -14.25
N ALA A 78 8.69 -5.47 -14.04
CA ALA A 78 9.17 -6.85 -14.21
C ALA A 78 8.47 -7.83 -13.26
N ASP A 79 8.13 -7.39 -12.05
CA ASP A 79 7.35 -8.14 -11.06
C ASP A 79 5.83 -8.12 -11.32
N GLY A 80 5.38 -7.61 -12.48
CA GLY A 80 3.96 -7.54 -12.86
C GLY A 80 3.14 -6.47 -12.13
N GLN A 81 3.81 -5.59 -11.38
CA GLN A 81 3.20 -4.55 -10.54
C GLN A 81 3.14 -3.19 -11.27
N SER A 82 2.42 -2.24 -10.66
CA SER A 82 2.35 -0.88 -11.21
C SER A 82 3.69 -0.14 -11.10
N THR A 83 4.10 0.50 -12.19
CA THR A 83 5.24 1.44 -12.23
C THR A 83 5.05 2.66 -11.34
N MET A 84 3.83 2.90 -10.85
CA MET A 84 3.50 4.02 -9.98
C MET A 84 3.78 3.75 -8.50
N ILE A 85 4.03 2.50 -8.09
CA ILE A 85 4.28 2.13 -6.69
C ILE A 85 5.34 3.01 -6.03
N PRO A 86 6.53 3.24 -6.63
CA PRO A 86 7.54 4.12 -6.00
C PRO A 86 7.01 5.52 -5.68
N LYS A 87 6.19 6.09 -6.59
CA LYS A 87 5.60 7.42 -6.42
C LYS A 87 4.51 7.41 -5.34
N TRP A 88 3.69 6.37 -5.30
CA TRP A 88 2.67 6.23 -4.27
C TRP A 88 3.27 6.03 -2.89
N LEU A 89 4.35 5.25 -2.76
CA LEU A 89 5.05 5.07 -1.49
C LEU A 89 5.63 6.38 -0.97
N THR A 90 6.26 7.20 -1.82
CA THR A 90 6.71 8.54 -1.43
C THR A 90 5.55 9.36 -0.86
N ARG A 91 4.40 9.37 -1.53
CA ARG A 91 3.21 10.10 -1.05
C ARG A 91 2.63 9.52 0.24
N CYS A 92 2.71 8.22 0.46
CA CYS A 92 2.29 7.61 1.72
C CYS A 92 3.13 8.12 2.90
N LEU A 93 4.43 8.36 2.69
CA LEU A 93 5.30 8.97 3.71
C LEU A 93 4.91 10.44 3.93
N GLU A 94 4.78 11.22 2.86
CA GLU A 94 4.41 12.65 2.92
C GLU A 94 3.05 12.89 3.61
N THR A 95 2.12 11.94 3.49
CA THR A 95 0.77 12.04 4.06
C THR A 95 0.62 11.39 5.43
N GLY A 96 1.69 10.80 5.97
CA GLY A 96 1.72 10.14 7.27
C GLY A 96 0.95 8.82 7.32
N ILE A 97 0.69 8.18 6.19
CA ILE A 97 0.08 6.85 6.10
C ILE A 97 1.11 5.76 6.43
N LEU A 98 2.34 5.97 5.94
CA LEU A 98 3.48 5.12 6.22
C LEU A 98 4.59 5.95 6.85
N GLU A 99 5.43 5.30 7.64
CA GLU A 99 6.63 5.88 8.24
C GLU A 99 7.83 5.02 7.87
N ALA A 100 8.93 5.65 7.47
CA ALA A 100 10.16 4.95 7.11
C ALA A 100 11.06 4.74 8.33
N ASP A 101 11.56 3.52 8.49
CA ASP A 101 12.59 3.18 9.47
C ASP A 101 13.98 3.39 8.85
N ASN A 102 14.28 4.64 8.47
CA ASN A 102 15.59 5.05 7.97
C ASN A 102 15.84 6.56 8.20
N ASP A 103 17.12 6.94 8.32
CA ASP A 103 17.54 8.31 8.62
C ASP A 103 17.18 9.36 7.55
N LYS A 104 16.86 8.90 6.33
CA LYS A 104 16.62 9.76 5.17
C LYS A 104 15.14 10.04 4.92
N ASN A 105 14.24 9.43 5.71
CA ASN A 105 12.79 9.47 5.50
C ASN A 105 12.38 9.21 4.04
N ILE A 106 12.97 8.19 3.42
CA ILE A 106 12.68 7.79 2.03
C ILE A 106 11.92 6.45 2.00
N PRO A 107 11.13 6.16 0.96
CA PRO A 107 10.42 4.89 0.84
C PRO A 107 11.38 3.76 0.45
N HIS A 108 12.21 3.32 1.39
CA HIS A 108 13.21 2.27 1.25
C HIS A 108 13.41 1.53 2.57
N GLY A 109 13.76 0.24 2.50
CA GLY A 109 13.88 -0.57 3.70
C GLY A 109 12.51 -0.84 4.32
N LYS A 110 12.41 -0.80 5.65
CA LYS A 110 11.18 -1.12 6.38
C LYS A 110 10.28 0.10 6.47
N LEU A 111 9.03 -0.04 6.01
CA LEU A 111 7.99 0.96 6.16
C LEU A 111 6.92 0.46 7.14
N ARG A 112 6.63 1.24 8.17
CA ARG A 112 5.60 0.92 9.17
C ARG A 112 4.27 1.58 8.80
N VAL A 113 3.17 0.87 8.99
CA VAL A 113 1.83 1.47 8.90
C VAL A 113 1.56 2.28 10.16
N THR A 114 1.16 3.54 10.00
CA THR A 114 0.98 4.45 11.14
C THR A 114 -0.38 4.25 11.82
N SER A 115 -0.56 4.88 12.98
CA SER A 115 -1.84 4.91 13.70
C SER A 115 -2.98 5.57 12.89
N LEU A 116 -2.65 6.32 11.83
CA LEU A 116 -3.64 6.94 10.95
C LEU A 116 -4.54 5.88 10.30
N VAL A 117 -3.97 4.80 9.78
CA VAL A 117 -4.74 3.69 9.18
C VAL A 117 -5.58 2.98 10.24
N SER A 118 -5.03 2.79 11.44
CA SER A 118 -5.71 2.14 12.56
C SER A 118 -7.03 2.83 12.94
N ARG A 119 -7.13 4.15 12.76
CA ARG A 119 -8.35 4.91 13.07
C ARG A 119 -9.54 4.58 12.16
N PHE A 120 -9.30 4.02 10.97
CA PHE A 120 -10.34 3.76 9.99
C PHE A 120 -10.65 2.27 9.81
N VAL A 121 -9.72 1.38 10.18
CA VAL A 121 -9.75 -0.06 9.85
C VAL A 121 -10.00 -0.92 11.11
N ALA A 122 -10.32 -0.29 12.25
CA ALA A 122 -10.55 -0.92 13.55
C ALA A 122 -11.64 -2.00 13.51
#